data_AF-B6BBH3-F1
#
_entry.id   AF-B6BBH3-F1
#
_cell.length_a   1.000
_cell.length_b   1.000
_cell.length_c   1.000
_cell.angle_alpha   90.00
_cell.angle_beta   90.00
_cell.angle_gamma   90.00
#
_symmetry.space_group_name_H-M   'P 1'
#
loop_
_entity.id
_entity.type
_entity.pdbx_description
1 polymer ?
#
loop_
_entity_poly.entity_id
_entity_poly.type
_entity_poly.pdbx_seq_one_letter_code
_entity_poly.pdbx_strand_id
1 'polypeptide(L)'
;MNAPILSQSRCGDCPIRHRAVCARCNADELEELDAIKYYRTYEAGQPIIWSGDVMNFVGSVVSGIASLTQTMEDGRTQMVGLLLPSDFVGRPGREGAAYDVAATTDVVMCCFRKKPFEELMERTPHIAHRLLEMTLDELDAAREWMLVLGRKTAREKIASLLAIIARRDATLTPGGATNRMVFDLPLTREAMADYLGLTLETVSRQISALRKDGIIELEGKRHVTVPDMRRLMEEAGDDSDGGFLG
;
A
#
# COMPACT_ATOMS: atom_id res chain seq x y z
N MET A 1 12.08 -5.12 11.62
CA MET A 1 12.83 -3.85 11.61
C MET A 1 12.20 -2.92 12.63
N ASN A 2 12.99 -2.32 13.54
CA ASN A 2 12.48 -1.37 14.52
C ASN A 2 11.94 -0.14 13.79
N ALA A 3 10.68 0.24 14.04
CA ALA A 3 10.10 1.44 13.45
C ALA A 3 10.95 2.66 13.86
N PRO A 4 11.43 3.47 12.90
CA PRO A 4 12.15 4.70 13.24
C PRO A 4 11.25 5.58 14.10
N ILE A 5 11.84 6.28 15.08
CA ILE A 5 11.14 7.28 15.89
C ILE A 5 10.87 8.48 14.97
N LEU A 6 9.85 8.37 14.12
CA LEU A 6 9.44 9.36 13.13
C LEU A 6 8.68 10.53 13.75
N SER A 7 8.46 10.51 15.08
CA SER A 7 7.64 11.49 15.80
C SER A 7 8.15 12.93 15.70
N GLN A 8 9.36 13.17 15.17
CA GLN A 8 9.97 14.50 15.02
C GLN A 8 10.56 14.78 13.62
N SER A 9 10.31 13.92 12.62
CA SER A 9 10.86 14.14 11.28
C SER A 9 10.15 15.31 10.60
N ARG A 10 10.89 16.29 10.07
CA ARG A 10 10.34 17.37 9.24
C ARG A 10 9.84 16.80 7.92
N CYS A 11 8.85 17.45 7.29
CA CYS A 11 8.34 17.03 5.98
C CYS A 11 9.44 16.92 4.91
N GLY A 12 10.47 17.79 4.95
CA GLY A 12 11.60 17.76 4.01
C GLY A 12 12.46 16.48 4.10
N ASP A 13 12.57 15.88 5.28
CA ASP A 13 13.40 14.69 5.54
C ASP A 13 12.59 13.39 5.56
N CYS A 14 11.32 13.45 5.14
CA CYS A 14 10.41 12.32 5.22
C CYS A 14 10.77 11.23 4.20
N PRO A 15 10.92 9.96 4.62
CA PRO A 15 11.39 8.88 3.73
C PRO A 15 10.44 8.61 2.55
N ILE A 16 9.14 8.83 2.76
CA ILE A 16 8.11 8.64 1.72
C ILE A 16 7.87 9.89 0.85
N ARG A 17 8.59 11.01 1.10
CA ARG A 17 8.29 12.31 0.47
C ARG A 17 8.20 12.21 -1.05
N HIS A 18 9.09 11.45 -1.67
CA HIS A 18 9.18 11.32 -3.12
C HIS A 18 7.92 10.73 -3.79
N ARG A 19 7.04 10.07 -3.04
CA ARG A 19 5.77 9.48 -3.54
C ARG A 19 4.51 10.00 -2.82
N ALA A 20 4.66 10.53 -1.62
CA ALA A 20 3.54 11.02 -0.81
C ALA A 20 2.84 12.24 -1.43
N VAL A 21 1.76 12.68 -0.78
CA VAL A 21 0.99 13.87 -1.18
C VAL A 21 1.83 15.16 -1.25
N CYS A 22 2.92 15.23 -0.48
CA CYS A 22 3.82 16.37 -0.42
C CYS A 22 4.99 16.31 -1.42
N ALA A 23 5.02 15.35 -2.34
CA ALA A 23 6.14 15.13 -3.27
C ALA A 23 6.46 16.32 -4.16
N ARG A 24 5.44 17.12 -4.49
CA ARG A 24 5.55 18.30 -5.38
C ARG A 24 5.61 19.61 -4.62
N CYS A 25 5.58 19.58 -3.28
CA CYS A 25 5.60 20.80 -2.48
C CYS A 25 6.96 21.48 -2.49
N ASN A 26 6.94 22.82 -2.59
CA ASN A 26 8.10 23.68 -2.35
C ASN A 26 8.41 23.82 -0.84
N ALA A 27 9.45 24.55 -0.47
CA ALA A 27 9.86 24.69 0.93
C ALA A 27 8.78 25.31 1.83
N ASP A 28 8.16 26.40 1.39
CA ASP A 28 7.14 27.12 2.16
C ASP A 28 5.88 26.25 2.36
N GLU A 29 5.44 25.56 1.32
CA GLU A 29 4.31 24.63 1.37
C GLU A 29 4.59 23.44 2.32
N LEU A 30 5.85 22.98 2.39
CA LEU A 30 6.24 21.93 3.33
C LEU A 30 6.21 22.41 4.79
N GLU A 31 6.53 23.69 5.05
CA GLU A 31 6.40 24.29 6.38
C GLU A 31 4.92 24.41 6.80
N GLU A 32 4.03 24.82 5.88
CA GLU A 32 2.59 24.85 6.13
C GLU A 32 2.04 23.45 6.44
N LEU A 33 2.47 22.42 5.69
CA LEU A 33 2.13 21.03 5.97
C LEU A 33 2.66 20.57 7.32
N ASP A 34 3.92 20.89 7.66
CA ASP A 34 4.55 20.51 8.93
C ASP A 34 3.78 21.09 10.13
N ALA A 35 3.27 22.32 10.01
CA ALA A 35 2.49 23.00 11.05
C ALA A 35 1.14 22.33 11.36
N ILE A 36 0.54 21.63 10.39
CA ILE A 36 -0.75 20.95 10.55
C ILE A 36 -0.62 19.42 10.68
N LYS A 37 0.61 18.91 10.62
CA LYS A 37 0.96 17.50 10.71
C LYS A 37 0.97 16.99 12.14
N TYR A 38 0.65 15.72 12.31
CA TYR A 38 0.99 14.94 13.50
C TYR A 38 1.21 13.47 13.11
N TYR A 39 1.99 12.74 13.91
CA TYR A 39 2.17 11.31 13.72
C TYR A 39 1.21 10.51 14.61
N ARG A 40 0.76 9.36 14.10
CA ARG A 40 0.09 8.32 14.90
C ARG A 40 0.68 6.96 14.61
N THR A 41 0.77 6.14 15.64
CA THR A 41 1.28 4.76 15.55
C THR A 41 0.18 3.79 15.94
N TYR A 42 0.15 2.64 15.26
CA TYR A 42 -0.82 1.59 15.47
C TYR A 42 -0.08 0.25 15.51
N GLU A 43 -0.37 -0.58 16.49
CA GLU A 43 0.18 -1.94 16.57
C GLU A 43 -0.51 -2.86 15.56
N ALA A 44 0.18 -3.91 15.11
CA ALA A 44 -0.42 -4.91 14.24
C ALA A 44 -1.75 -5.47 14.83
N GLY A 45 -2.81 -5.45 14.03
CA GLY A 45 -4.17 -5.84 14.40
C GLY A 45 -5.03 -4.69 14.94
N GLN A 46 -4.47 -3.51 15.21
CA GLN A 46 -5.22 -2.39 15.75
C GLN A 46 -6.09 -1.71 14.66
N PRO A 47 -7.36 -1.39 14.96
CA PRO A 47 -8.19 -0.58 14.08
C PRO A 47 -7.65 0.86 14.00
N ILE A 48 -7.58 1.38 12.78
CA ILE A 48 -7.13 2.74 12.46
C ILE A 48 -8.35 3.65 12.23
N ILE A 49 -9.31 3.19 11.41
CA ILE A 49 -10.53 3.90 11.02
C ILE A 49 -11.67 2.87 10.97
N TRP A 50 -12.86 3.22 11.43
CA TRP A 50 -14.07 2.42 11.20
C TRP A 50 -14.90 3.00 10.07
N SER A 51 -15.54 2.14 9.29
CA SER A 51 -16.49 2.57 8.26
C SER A 51 -17.62 3.38 8.89
N GLY A 52 -17.94 4.52 8.27
CA GLY A 52 -18.94 5.47 8.78
C GLY A 52 -18.41 6.49 9.81
N ASP A 53 -17.19 6.33 10.32
CA ASP A 53 -16.59 7.32 11.24
C ASP A 53 -16.44 8.68 10.56
N VAL A 54 -16.62 9.75 11.35
CA VAL A 54 -16.29 11.11 10.93
C VAL A 54 -14.77 11.27 10.85
N MET A 55 -14.27 11.45 9.64
CA MET A 55 -12.86 11.63 9.34
C MET A 55 -12.43 13.07 9.60
N ASN A 56 -11.80 13.30 10.76
CA ASN A 56 -11.23 14.59 11.16
C ASN A 56 -9.78 14.80 10.66
N PHE A 57 -9.23 13.82 9.95
CA PHE A 57 -7.89 13.85 9.40
C PHE A 57 -7.82 13.21 8.03
N VAL A 58 -6.77 13.55 7.30
CA VAL A 58 -6.26 12.79 6.16
C VAL A 58 -4.83 12.39 6.47
N GLY A 59 -4.25 11.43 5.76
CA GLY A 59 -2.87 11.08 6.03
C GLY A 59 -2.27 10.09 5.06
N SER A 60 -0.98 9.82 5.25
CA SER A 60 -0.26 8.79 4.50
C SER A 60 0.39 7.79 5.44
N VAL A 61 0.44 6.53 5.02
CA VAL A 61 1.25 5.51 5.70
C VAL A 61 2.72 5.84 5.46
N VAL A 62 3.50 6.00 6.52
CA VAL A 62 4.95 6.25 6.45
C VAL A 62 5.74 4.95 6.51
N SER A 63 5.32 4.06 7.40
CA SER A 63 5.88 2.72 7.52
C SER A 63 4.79 1.75 7.98
N GLY A 64 5.00 0.47 7.72
CA GLY A 64 3.99 -0.55 7.98
C GLY A 64 2.92 -0.57 6.91
N ILE A 65 1.91 -1.41 7.14
CA ILE A 65 0.90 -1.77 6.15
C ILE A 65 -0.44 -1.88 6.84
N ALA A 66 -1.49 -1.36 6.19
CA ALA A 66 -2.86 -1.45 6.68
C ALA A 66 -3.77 -2.07 5.60
N SER A 67 -4.83 -2.74 6.03
CA SER A 67 -5.85 -3.31 5.14
C SER A 67 -7.07 -2.41 5.06
N LEU A 68 -7.67 -2.29 3.87
CA LEU A 68 -9.02 -1.76 3.70
C LEU A 68 -9.99 -2.94 3.63
N THR A 69 -10.99 -2.92 4.49
CA THR A 69 -12.01 -3.96 4.56
C THR A 69 -13.39 -3.32 4.43
N GLN A 70 -14.27 -4.00 3.72
CA GLN A 70 -15.69 -3.68 3.68
C GLN A 70 -16.49 -4.80 4.33
N THR A 71 -17.39 -4.44 5.24
CA THR A 71 -18.35 -5.36 5.84
C THR A 71 -19.66 -5.32 5.05
N MET A 72 -20.15 -6.49 4.65
CA MET A 72 -21.42 -6.69 3.96
C MET A 72 -22.59 -6.71 4.95
N GLU A 73 -23.81 -6.52 4.45
CA GLU A 73 -25.04 -6.53 5.28
C GLU A 73 -25.25 -7.85 6.03
N ASP A 74 -24.77 -8.97 5.47
CA ASP A 74 -24.83 -10.30 6.08
C ASP A 74 -23.69 -10.58 7.08
N GLY A 75 -22.86 -9.57 7.36
CA GLY A 75 -21.73 -9.65 8.30
C GLY A 75 -20.45 -10.26 7.73
N ARG A 76 -20.44 -10.71 6.47
CA ARG A 76 -19.20 -11.11 5.82
C ARG A 76 -18.30 -9.91 5.57
N THR A 77 -17.00 -10.11 5.67
CA THR A 77 -16.00 -9.08 5.40
C THR A 77 -15.19 -9.43 4.15
N GLN A 78 -14.80 -8.40 3.40
CA GLN A 78 -13.91 -8.55 2.25
C GLN A 78 -12.81 -7.50 2.33
N MET A 79 -11.55 -7.96 2.27
CA MET A 79 -10.43 -7.05 2.08
C MET A 79 -10.46 -6.54 0.63
N VAL A 80 -10.59 -5.23 0.46
CA VAL A 80 -10.72 -4.57 -0.86
C VAL A 80 -9.45 -3.85 -1.28
N GLY A 81 -8.50 -3.65 -0.36
CA GLY A 81 -7.25 -2.97 -0.65
C GLY A 81 -6.23 -3.08 0.47
N LEU A 82 -5.03 -2.61 0.18
CA LEU A 82 -3.92 -2.48 1.13
C LEU A 82 -3.34 -1.08 1.01
N LEU A 83 -3.07 -0.44 2.14
CA LEU A 83 -2.28 0.77 2.24
C LEU A 83 -0.84 0.38 2.55
N LEU A 84 0.04 0.72 1.63
CA LEU A 84 1.49 0.58 1.71
C LEU A 84 2.11 1.97 1.94
N PRO A 85 3.42 2.05 2.27
CA PRO A 85 4.07 3.34 2.46
C PRO A 85 3.86 4.30 1.28
N SER A 86 3.55 5.55 1.59
CA SER A 86 3.13 6.63 0.67
C SER A 86 1.66 6.63 0.24
N ASP A 87 0.91 5.55 0.46
CA ASP A 87 -0.52 5.54 0.14
C ASP A 87 -1.27 6.52 1.04
N PHE A 88 -2.27 7.19 0.47
CA PHE A 88 -3.06 8.23 1.12
C PHE A 88 -4.39 7.66 1.62
N VAL A 89 -4.84 8.14 2.77
CA VAL A 89 -6.12 7.79 3.36
C VAL A 89 -6.89 9.04 3.78
N GLY A 90 -8.21 8.96 3.59
CA GLY A 90 -9.12 10.07 3.75
C GLY A 90 -9.46 10.71 2.42
N ARG A 91 -10.58 11.45 2.40
CA ARG A 91 -11.10 12.08 1.18
C ARG A 91 -11.46 13.53 1.48
N PRO A 92 -10.66 14.51 1.03
CA PRO A 92 -11.04 15.92 1.09
C PRO A 92 -12.45 16.14 0.53
N GLY A 93 -13.28 16.89 1.24
CA GLY A 93 -14.68 17.17 0.87
C GLY A 93 -15.71 16.08 1.23
N ARG A 94 -15.30 14.94 1.84
CA ARG A 94 -16.25 13.92 2.33
C ARG A 94 -16.06 13.67 3.84
N GLU A 95 -17.14 13.76 4.62
CA GLU A 95 -17.08 13.62 6.07
C GLU A 95 -16.76 12.19 6.56
N GLY A 96 -17.41 11.17 5.98
CA GLY A 96 -17.33 9.81 6.48
C GLY A 96 -16.23 8.95 5.85
N ALA A 97 -15.69 8.01 6.62
CA ALA A 97 -14.89 6.89 6.13
C ALA A 97 -15.75 5.89 5.35
N ALA A 98 -15.25 5.40 4.22
CA ALA A 98 -15.95 4.42 3.38
C ALA A 98 -15.64 2.96 3.74
N TYR A 99 -14.51 2.72 4.41
CA TYR A 99 -13.96 1.40 4.68
C TYR A 99 -13.43 1.34 6.10
N ASP A 100 -13.43 0.12 6.66
CA ASP A 100 -12.67 -0.19 7.84
C ASP A 100 -11.18 -0.24 7.45
N VAL A 101 -10.33 0.40 8.24
CA VAL A 101 -8.88 0.37 8.07
C VAL A 101 -8.25 -0.21 9.31
N ALA A 102 -7.45 -1.25 9.17
CA ALA A 102 -6.76 -1.89 10.29
C ALA A 102 -5.28 -2.12 9.97
N ALA A 103 -4.43 -1.95 10.97
CA ALA A 103 -3.00 -2.20 10.85
C ALA A 103 -2.73 -3.70 10.64
N THR A 104 -2.09 -4.07 9.53
CA THR A 104 -1.67 -5.46 9.24
C THR A 104 -0.30 -5.76 9.86
N THR A 105 0.56 -4.75 9.91
CA THR A 105 1.82 -4.71 10.64
C THR A 105 1.83 -3.49 11.55
N ASP A 106 2.89 -3.26 12.32
CA ASP A 106 3.03 -2.00 13.05
C ASP A 106 3.10 -0.83 12.07
N VAL A 107 2.14 0.10 12.17
CA VAL A 107 1.95 1.20 11.23
C VAL A 107 2.33 2.52 11.88
N VAL A 108 3.05 3.36 11.13
CA VAL A 108 3.23 4.78 11.43
C VAL A 108 2.53 5.58 10.34
N MET A 109 1.62 6.45 10.74
CA MET A 109 0.92 7.38 9.85
C MET A 109 1.38 8.81 10.07
N CYS A 110 1.55 9.52 8.96
CA CYS A 110 1.66 10.97 8.92
C CYS A 110 0.26 11.52 8.65
N CYS A 111 -0.37 12.13 9.64
CA CYS A 111 -1.71 12.66 9.56
C CYS A 111 -1.67 14.18 9.47
N PHE A 112 -2.63 14.76 8.74
CA PHE A 112 -2.90 16.19 8.71
C PHE A 112 -4.30 16.45 9.22
N ARG A 113 -4.48 17.51 10.00
CA ARG A 113 -5.83 17.96 10.39
C ARG A 113 -6.61 18.28 9.12
N LYS A 114 -7.80 17.69 8.96
CA LYS A 114 -8.50 17.71 7.67
C LYS A 114 -8.88 19.12 7.21
N LYS A 115 -9.51 19.92 8.08
CA LYS A 115 -9.94 21.29 7.70
C LYS A 115 -8.76 22.18 7.26
N PRO A 116 -7.67 22.31 8.05
CA PRO A 116 -6.49 23.04 7.58
C PRO A 116 -5.86 22.48 6.30
N PHE A 117 -5.89 21.16 6.12
CA PHE A 117 -5.39 20.53 4.89
C PHE A 117 -6.25 20.88 3.67
N GLU A 118 -7.58 20.90 3.82
CA GLU A 118 -8.52 21.32 2.77
C GLU A 118 -8.30 22.80 2.41
N GLU A 119 -8.15 23.68 3.40
CA GLU A 119 -7.84 25.11 3.19
C GLU A 119 -6.48 25.31 2.49
N LEU A 120 -5.47 24.49 2.82
CA LEU A 120 -4.17 24.53 2.16
C LEU A 120 -4.28 24.05 0.71
N MET A 121 -5.04 22.98 0.46
CA MET A 121 -5.26 22.42 -0.88
C MET A 121 -5.89 23.44 -1.84
N GLU A 122 -6.77 24.32 -1.35
CA GLU A 122 -7.37 25.41 -2.15
C GLU A 122 -6.35 26.46 -2.61
N ARG A 123 -5.28 26.67 -1.83
CA ARG A 123 -4.26 27.69 -2.10
C ARG A 123 -2.98 27.11 -2.73
N THR A 124 -2.81 25.79 -2.68
CA THR A 124 -1.59 25.09 -3.11
C THR A 124 -1.92 24.08 -4.22
N PRO A 125 -1.86 24.49 -5.51
CA PRO A 125 -2.16 23.62 -6.65
C PRO A 125 -1.30 22.36 -6.70
N HIS A 126 -0.06 22.40 -6.21
CA HIS A 126 0.84 21.25 -6.18
C HIS A 126 0.26 20.06 -5.38
N ILE A 127 -0.43 20.34 -4.27
CA ILE A 127 -1.07 19.30 -3.44
C ILE A 127 -2.29 18.73 -4.17
N ALA A 128 -3.15 19.60 -4.72
CA ALA A 128 -4.34 19.17 -5.45
C ALA A 128 -4.00 18.32 -6.69
N HIS A 129 -3.01 18.75 -7.48
CA HIS A 129 -2.52 17.97 -8.62
C HIS A 129 -1.93 16.64 -8.18
N ARG A 130 -1.14 16.61 -7.10
CA ARG A 130 -0.57 15.35 -6.62
C ARG A 130 -1.64 14.38 -6.13
N LEU A 131 -2.67 14.87 -5.43
CA LEU A 131 -3.81 14.04 -5.04
C LEU A 131 -4.57 13.48 -6.25
N LEU A 132 -4.73 14.26 -7.31
CA LEU A 132 -5.35 13.78 -8.54
C LEU A 132 -4.53 12.66 -9.19
N GLU A 133 -3.21 12.84 -9.33
CA GLU A 133 -2.30 11.80 -9.82
C GLU A 133 -2.43 10.52 -8.99
N MET A 134 -2.33 10.62 -7.66
CA MET A 134 -2.45 9.47 -6.77
C MET A 134 -3.81 8.77 -6.88
N THR A 135 -4.89 9.53 -7.08
CA THR A 135 -6.24 8.97 -7.26
C THR A 135 -6.37 8.22 -8.58
N LEU A 136 -5.76 8.72 -9.65
CA LEU A 136 -5.75 8.05 -10.95
C LEU A 136 -4.91 6.78 -10.89
N ASP A 137 -3.74 6.82 -10.25
CA ASP A 137 -2.88 5.66 -10.01
C ASP A 137 -3.63 4.57 -9.21
N GLU A 138 -4.37 4.95 -8.17
CA GLU A 138 -5.17 4.03 -7.36
C GLU A 138 -6.36 3.44 -8.15
N LEU A 139 -6.99 4.23 -9.02
CA LEU A 139 -8.06 3.76 -9.90
C LEU A 139 -7.55 2.72 -10.91
N ASP A 140 -6.38 2.95 -11.50
CA ASP A 140 -5.78 2.00 -12.44
C ASP A 140 -5.31 0.73 -11.72
N ALA A 141 -4.72 0.85 -10.53
CA ALA A 141 -4.40 -0.30 -9.68
C ALA A 141 -5.65 -1.11 -9.31
N ALA A 142 -6.77 -0.45 -8.98
CA ALA A 142 -8.03 -1.14 -8.70
C ALA A 142 -8.58 -1.90 -9.92
N ARG A 143 -8.42 -1.34 -11.13
CA ARG A 143 -8.81 -2.00 -12.39
C ARG A 143 -7.95 -3.22 -12.70
N GLU A 144 -6.64 -3.11 -12.51
CA GLU A 144 -5.72 -4.24 -12.62
C GLU A 144 -6.10 -5.33 -11.62
N TRP A 145 -6.38 -4.95 -10.37
CA TRP A 145 -6.77 -5.91 -9.33
C TRP A 145 -8.09 -6.63 -9.64
N MET A 146 -9.05 -5.96 -10.26
CA MET A 146 -10.28 -6.61 -10.74
C MET A 146 -9.98 -7.72 -11.76
N LEU A 147 -9.02 -7.52 -12.68
CA LEU A 147 -8.60 -8.56 -13.63
C LEU A 147 -7.90 -9.73 -12.93
N VAL A 148 -7.00 -9.42 -11.99
CA VAL A 148 -6.33 -10.43 -11.16
C VAL A 148 -7.35 -11.30 -10.45
N LEU A 149 -8.32 -10.70 -9.76
CA LEU A 149 -9.33 -11.44 -9.01
C LEU A 149 -10.29 -12.23 -9.90
N GLY A 150 -10.67 -11.68 -11.05
CA GLY A 150 -11.71 -12.22 -11.91
C GLY A 150 -11.27 -13.23 -12.97
N ARG A 151 -9.99 -13.25 -13.37
CA ARG A 151 -9.51 -14.09 -14.49
C ARG A 151 -8.22 -14.85 -14.22
N LYS A 152 -7.34 -14.37 -13.35
CA LYS A 152 -6.08 -15.05 -13.06
C LYS A 152 -6.29 -16.33 -12.24
N THR A 153 -5.50 -17.36 -12.52
CA THR A 153 -5.43 -18.60 -11.75
C THR A 153 -4.89 -18.34 -10.33
N ALA A 154 -5.05 -19.31 -9.41
CA ALA A 154 -4.54 -19.15 -8.05
C ALA A 154 -3.01 -18.91 -8.00
N ARG A 155 -2.25 -19.48 -8.94
CA ARG A 155 -0.80 -19.28 -9.04
C ARG A 155 -0.49 -17.87 -9.52
N GLU A 156 -1.13 -17.44 -10.61
CA GLU A 156 -0.97 -16.11 -11.19
C GLU A 156 -1.39 -15.00 -10.22
N LYS A 157 -2.46 -15.19 -9.44
CA LYS A 157 -2.89 -14.26 -8.38
C LYS A 157 -1.79 -14.03 -7.34
N ILE A 158 -1.14 -15.11 -6.89
CA ILE A 158 -0.06 -15.00 -5.89
C ILE A 158 1.18 -14.39 -6.50
N ALA A 159 1.56 -14.79 -7.72
CA ALA A 159 2.68 -14.18 -8.42
C ALA A 159 2.47 -12.67 -8.65
N SER A 160 1.25 -12.27 -9.04
CA SER A 160 0.86 -10.86 -9.19
C SER A 160 1.00 -10.08 -7.88
N LEU A 161 0.50 -10.64 -6.76
CA LEU A 161 0.62 -10.02 -5.44
C LEU A 161 2.09 -9.83 -5.03
N LEU A 162 2.92 -10.85 -5.21
CA LEU A 162 4.35 -10.79 -4.90
C LEU A 162 5.06 -9.73 -5.77
N ALA A 163 4.72 -9.65 -7.06
CA ALA A 163 5.29 -8.65 -7.96
C ALA A 163 4.92 -7.21 -7.56
N ILE A 164 3.66 -6.97 -7.17
CA ILE A 164 3.22 -5.65 -6.70
C ILE A 164 3.95 -5.23 -5.42
N ILE A 165 4.08 -6.14 -4.46
CA ILE A 165 4.79 -5.88 -3.20
C ILE A 165 6.27 -5.61 -3.48
N ALA A 166 6.90 -6.43 -4.32
CA ALA A 166 8.29 -6.22 -4.72
C ALA A 166 8.50 -4.84 -5.34
N ARG A 167 7.71 -4.48 -6.36
CA ARG A 167 7.84 -3.19 -7.06
C ARG A 167 7.70 -2.00 -6.11
N ARG A 168 6.73 -2.05 -5.18
CA ARG A 168 6.55 -0.96 -4.21
C ARG A 168 7.71 -0.87 -3.22
N ASP A 169 8.30 -1.99 -2.80
CA ASP A 169 9.48 -2.01 -1.92
C ASP A 169 10.75 -1.47 -2.61
N ALA A 170 11.02 -1.85 -3.88
CA ALA A 170 12.15 -1.31 -4.65
C ALA A 170 12.16 0.20 -4.73
N THR A 171 10.99 0.82 -4.87
CA THR A 171 10.93 2.28 -4.98
C THR A 171 11.33 3.02 -3.71
N LEU A 172 11.31 2.33 -2.55
CA LEU A 172 11.73 2.88 -1.27
C LEU A 172 13.24 2.71 -1.02
N THR A 173 13.91 1.80 -1.76
CA THR A 173 15.33 1.52 -1.63
C THR A 173 16.09 1.94 -2.90
N PRO A 174 16.69 3.15 -2.94
CA PRO A 174 17.48 3.58 -4.08
C PRO A 174 18.79 2.79 -4.16
N GLY A 175 18.79 1.72 -4.94
CA GLY A 175 19.91 0.78 -5.02
C GLY A 175 19.86 -0.16 -6.22
N GLY A 176 19.80 0.39 -7.44
CA GLY A 176 20.09 -0.33 -8.69
C GLY A 176 19.00 -1.29 -9.15
N ALA A 177 18.61 -1.19 -10.43
CA ALA A 177 17.71 -2.12 -11.09
C ALA A 177 18.38 -3.49 -11.28
N THR A 178 18.55 -4.25 -10.20
CA THR A 178 18.85 -5.68 -10.31
C THR A 178 17.56 -6.44 -10.53
N ASN A 179 17.59 -7.41 -11.43
CA ASN A 179 16.45 -8.32 -11.66
C ASN A 179 16.12 -9.18 -10.41
N ARG A 180 17.01 -9.19 -9.41
CA ARG A 180 16.80 -9.80 -8.10
C ARG A 180 16.19 -8.78 -7.14
N MET A 181 15.14 -9.18 -6.43
CA MET A 181 14.46 -8.38 -5.41
C MET A 181 14.35 -9.13 -4.10
N VAL A 182 14.43 -8.41 -2.98
CA VAL A 182 14.30 -8.97 -1.63
C VAL A 182 13.35 -8.07 -0.85
N PHE A 183 12.33 -8.66 -0.23
CA PHE A 183 11.35 -7.91 0.55
C PHE A 183 10.72 -8.82 1.61
N ASP A 184 10.15 -8.19 2.65
CA ASP A 184 9.32 -8.90 3.62
C ASP A 184 7.85 -8.87 3.19
N LEU A 185 7.25 -10.04 3.11
CA LEU A 185 5.82 -10.20 2.85
C LEU A 185 5.03 -9.66 4.06
N PRO A 186 4.17 -8.65 3.83
CA PRO A 186 3.50 -7.96 4.92
C PRO A 186 2.21 -8.63 5.35
N LEU A 187 1.74 -9.59 4.56
CA LEU A 187 0.53 -10.34 4.81
C LEU A 187 0.87 -11.71 5.39
N THR A 188 0.03 -12.17 6.31
CA THR A 188 -0.03 -13.59 6.65
C THR A 188 -0.63 -14.38 5.49
N ARG A 189 -0.53 -15.71 5.54
CA ARG A 189 -1.14 -16.57 4.51
C ARG A 189 -2.66 -16.46 4.55
N GLU A 190 -3.21 -16.24 5.73
CA GLU A 190 -4.64 -15.97 5.98
C GLU A 190 -5.04 -14.64 5.32
N ALA A 191 -4.30 -13.55 5.58
CA ALA A 191 -4.59 -12.26 4.97
C ALA A 191 -4.46 -12.28 3.43
N MET A 192 -3.50 -13.05 2.89
CA MET A 192 -3.42 -13.28 1.44
C MET A 192 -4.63 -14.05 0.90
N ALA A 193 -5.14 -15.04 1.65
CA ALA A 193 -6.29 -15.83 1.26
C ALA A 193 -7.53 -14.92 1.15
N ASP A 194 -7.75 -14.09 2.17
CA ASP A 194 -8.83 -13.10 2.20
C ASP A 194 -8.71 -12.08 1.07
N TYR A 195 -7.48 -11.59 0.82
CA TYR A 195 -7.23 -10.55 -0.19
C TYR A 195 -7.34 -11.06 -1.64
N LEU A 196 -6.95 -12.32 -1.90
CA LEU A 196 -6.96 -12.91 -3.25
C LEU A 196 -8.22 -13.71 -3.58
N GLY A 197 -9.13 -13.86 -2.60
CA GLY A 197 -10.30 -14.73 -2.72
C GLY A 197 -9.89 -16.20 -2.91
N LEU A 198 -8.89 -16.66 -2.14
CA LEU A 198 -8.37 -18.03 -2.17
C LEU A 198 -8.55 -18.68 -0.80
N THR A 199 -8.37 -20.00 -0.71
CA THR A 199 -8.25 -20.67 0.58
C THR A 199 -6.82 -20.58 1.13
N LEU A 200 -6.67 -20.56 2.46
CA LEU A 200 -5.37 -20.62 3.13
C LEU A 200 -4.49 -21.79 2.63
N GLU A 201 -5.10 -22.95 2.42
CA GLU A 201 -4.45 -24.14 1.86
C GLU A 201 -3.93 -23.85 0.44
N THR A 202 -4.76 -23.23 -0.42
CA THR A 202 -4.37 -22.89 -1.79
C THR A 202 -3.20 -21.91 -1.80
N VAL A 203 -3.24 -20.87 -0.97
CA VAL A 203 -2.13 -19.92 -0.83
C VAL A 203 -0.84 -20.63 -0.44
N SER A 204 -0.91 -21.47 0.59
CA SER A 204 0.24 -22.22 1.10
C SER A 204 0.82 -23.18 0.05
N ARG A 205 -0.04 -23.88 -0.69
CA ARG A 205 0.33 -24.80 -1.78
C ARG A 205 1.05 -24.06 -2.91
N GLN A 206 0.49 -22.95 -3.38
CA GLN A 206 1.03 -22.21 -4.51
C GLN A 206 2.35 -21.51 -4.17
N ILE A 207 2.48 -20.98 -2.95
CA ILE A 207 3.77 -20.45 -2.47
C ILE A 207 4.85 -21.54 -2.43
N SER A 208 4.49 -22.73 -1.95
CA SER A 208 5.41 -23.86 -1.93
C SER A 208 5.80 -24.31 -3.34
N ALA A 209 4.87 -24.24 -4.30
CA ALA A 209 5.13 -24.50 -5.70
C ALA A 209 6.09 -23.47 -6.32
N LEU A 210 5.83 -22.17 -6.16
CA LEU A 210 6.72 -21.10 -6.64
C LEU A 210 8.14 -21.24 -6.07
N ARG A 211 8.25 -21.65 -4.79
CA ARG A 211 9.54 -21.94 -4.16
C ARG A 211 10.23 -23.15 -4.80
N LYS A 212 9.49 -24.26 -5.00
CA LYS A 212 10.01 -25.48 -5.62
C LYS A 212 10.52 -25.22 -7.04
N ASP A 213 9.85 -24.34 -7.77
CA ASP A 213 10.18 -23.99 -9.16
C ASP A 213 11.29 -22.92 -9.27
N GLY A 214 11.83 -22.47 -8.13
CA GLY A 214 12.89 -21.46 -8.05
C GLY A 214 12.46 -20.09 -8.55
N ILE A 215 11.17 -19.78 -8.52
CA ILE A 215 10.62 -18.45 -8.83
C ILE A 215 10.81 -17.52 -7.63
N ILE A 216 10.70 -18.07 -6.41
CA ILE A 216 10.99 -17.37 -5.17
C ILE A 216 11.87 -18.22 -4.25
N GLU A 217 12.63 -17.56 -3.39
CA GLU A 217 13.29 -18.15 -2.22
C GLU A 217 12.59 -17.61 -0.97
N LEU A 218 12.49 -18.45 0.07
CA LEU A 218 11.86 -18.08 1.33
C LEU A 218 12.80 -18.34 2.49
N GLU A 219 13.05 -17.30 3.28
CA GLU A 219 13.75 -17.40 4.55
C GLU A 219 12.73 -17.17 5.68
N GLY A 220 12.38 -18.25 6.38
CA GLY A 220 11.27 -18.23 7.34
C GLY A 220 9.90 -18.09 6.67
N LYS A 221 8.99 -17.30 7.27
CA LYS A 221 7.59 -17.20 6.82
C LYS A 221 7.31 -16.02 5.89
N ARG A 222 8.08 -14.94 6.03
CA ARG A 222 7.79 -13.64 5.42
C ARG A 222 8.93 -13.08 4.58
N HIS A 223 10.18 -13.48 4.79
CA HIS A 223 11.28 -12.95 3.98
C HIS A 223 11.30 -13.65 2.61
N VAL A 224 11.05 -12.89 1.55
CA VAL A 224 10.95 -13.37 0.17
C VAL A 224 12.12 -12.80 -0.62
N THR A 225 12.83 -13.67 -1.33
CA THR A 225 13.69 -13.24 -2.43
C THR A 225 13.08 -13.69 -3.75
N VAL A 226 13.04 -12.79 -4.73
CA VAL A 226 12.70 -13.07 -6.11
C VAL A 226 14.01 -13.01 -6.91
N PRO A 227 14.58 -14.15 -7.35
CA PRO A 227 15.86 -14.14 -8.07
C PRO A 227 15.81 -13.45 -9.43
N ASP A 228 14.65 -13.51 -10.10
CA ASP A 228 14.40 -12.96 -11.43
C ASP A 228 12.95 -12.43 -11.50
N MET A 229 12.79 -11.11 -11.50
CA MET A 229 11.49 -10.44 -11.56
C MET A 229 10.75 -10.69 -12.87
N ARG A 230 11.46 -10.84 -14.00
CA ARG A 230 10.84 -11.18 -15.27
C ARG A 230 10.16 -12.55 -15.20
N ARG A 231 10.84 -13.55 -14.61
CA ARG A 231 10.21 -14.87 -14.39
C ARG A 231 8.99 -14.80 -13.49
N LEU A 232 9.02 -13.95 -12.45
CA LEU A 232 7.84 -13.75 -11.59
C LEU A 232 6.67 -13.10 -12.36
N MET A 233 6.96 -12.15 -13.26
CA MET A 233 5.94 -11.51 -14.09
C MET A 233 5.34 -12.47 -15.13
N GLU A 234 6.16 -13.34 -15.72
CA GLU A 234 5.67 -14.43 -16.59
C GLU A 234 4.70 -15.34 -15.83
N GLU A 235 5.03 -15.72 -14.59
CA GLU A 235 4.16 -16.51 -13.71
C GLU A 235 2.91 -15.75 -13.26
N ALA A 236 2.94 -14.42 -13.30
CA ALA A 236 1.76 -13.59 -13.05
C ALA A 236 0.80 -13.57 -14.25
N GLY A 237 1.18 -14.15 -15.40
CA GLY A 237 0.39 -14.07 -16.63
C GLY A 237 0.40 -12.67 -17.25
N ASP A 238 1.42 -11.87 -16.93
CA ASP A 238 1.71 -10.64 -17.67
C ASP A 238 2.48 -11.04 -18.92
N ASP A 239 1.76 -11.54 -19.93
CA ASP A 239 2.31 -11.73 -21.26
C ASP A 239 2.77 -10.34 -21.77
N SER A 240 3.93 -10.31 -22.43
CA SER A 240 4.66 -9.13 -22.91
C SER A 240 3.93 -8.28 -23.98
N ASP A 241 2.60 -8.26 -23.99
CA ASP A 241 1.74 -7.50 -24.90
C ASP A 241 0.98 -6.39 -24.14
N GLY A 242 1.71 -5.34 -23.73
CA GLY A 242 1.15 -3.98 -23.76
C GLY A 242 0.44 -3.42 -22.52
N GLY A 243 0.76 -3.85 -21.30
CA GLY A 243 0.35 -3.13 -20.08
C GLY A 243 1.47 -2.24 -19.55
N PHE A 244 1.45 -0.94 -19.88
CA PHE A 244 2.38 0.06 -19.34
C PHE A 244 2.29 0.08 -17.80
N LEU A 245 3.39 -0.21 -17.11
CA LEU A 245 3.59 0.07 -15.69
C LEU A 245 4.51 1.29 -15.60
N GLY A 246 3.91 2.48 -15.56
CA GLY A 246 4.56 3.73 -15.18
C GLY A 246 4.58 3.92 -13.67
#